data_AF-A0A160PNJ2-F1
#
_entry.id   AF-A0A160PNJ2-F1
#
_cell.length_a   1.000
_cell.length_b   1.000
_cell.length_c   1.000
_cell.angle_alpha   90.00
_cell.angle_beta   90.00
_cell.angle_gamma   90.00
#
_symmetry.space_group_name_H-M   'P 1'
#
loop_
_entity.id
_entity.type
_entity.pdbx_description
1 polymer ?
#
loop_
_entity_poly.entity_id
_entity_poly.type
_entity_poly.pdbx_seq_one_letter_code
_entity_poly.pdbx_strand_id
1 'polypeptide(L)'
;MTYRADYELDLEKVVLRMSQMFEDLIPSENAFDYHDKTTWPTLTMAATWVQEDCLLVVFRVEESRGETFVGYFSQISPTYIPDNIEFGSVQLMWSDWIAGDWFIEKIDLNAPQKIHWRNAFDELRTPEDVTELLDYAAEIPMWLNPDIKRWM
;
A
#
# COMPACT_ATOMS: atom_id res chain seq x y z
N MET A 1 -25.10 13.44 5.30
CA MET A 1 -25.22 12.00 4.99
C MET A 1 -24.19 11.70 3.95
N THR A 2 -22.99 11.30 4.38
CA THR A 2 -21.98 10.71 3.51
C THR A 2 -22.50 9.34 3.11
N TYR A 3 -22.62 9.12 1.81
CA TYR A 3 -23.01 7.83 1.25
C TYR A 3 -21.87 6.86 1.52
N ARG A 4 -21.99 6.01 2.56
CA ARG A 4 -21.13 4.83 2.68
C ARG A 4 -21.61 3.85 1.64
N ALA A 5 -20.79 3.54 0.67
CA ALA A 5 -21.12 2.51 -0.28
C ALA A 5 -20.81 1.15 0.34
N ASP A 6 -21.80 0.26 0.39
CA ASP A 6 -21.60 -1.15 0.73
C ASP A 6 -20.91 -1.86 -0.46
N TYR A 7 -19.61 -1.57 -0.67
CA TYR A 7 -18.81 -2.32 -1.63
C TYR A 7 -18.33 -3.62 -0.97
N GLU A 8 -18.81 -4.76 -1.43
CA GLU A 8 -18.12 -6.04 -1.21
C GLU A 8 -16.91 -6.10 -2.15
N LEU A 9 -15.81 -5.45 -1.74
CA LEU A 9 -14.55 -5.49 -2.49
C LEU A 9 -13.84 -6.83 -2.29
N ASP A 10 -13.42 -7.42 -3.40
CA ASP A 10 -12.57 -8.60 -3.38
C ASP A 10 -11.11 -8.17 -3.14
N LEU A 11 -10.70 -8.15 -1.87
CA LEU A 11 -9.36 -7.72 -1.47
C LEU A 11 -8.24 -8.59 -2.08
N GLU A 12 -8.52 -9.85 -2.42
CA GLU A 12 -7.53 -10.70 -3.11
C GLU A 12 -7.29 -10.21 -4.54
N LYS A 13 -8.35 -9.76 -5.24
CA LYS A 13 -8.18 -9.12 -6.56
C LYS A 13 -7.41 -7.81 -6.46
N VAL A 14 -7.64 -7.00 -5.43
CA VAL A 14 -6.85 -5.78 -5.17
C VAL A 14 -5.38 -6.14 -5.04
N VAL A 15 -5.05 -7.12 -4.20
CA VAL A 15 -3.67 -7.58 -3.97
C VAL A 15 -3.03 -8.05 -5.28
N LEU A 16 -3.74 -8.89 -6.05
CA LEU A 16 -3.24 -9.39 -7.33
C LEU A 16 -2.91 -8.24 -8.30
N ARG A 17 -3.80 -7.23 -8.39
CA ARG A 17 -3.59 -6.07 -9.27
C ARG A 17 -2.46 -5.16 -8.80
N MET A 18 -2.36 -4.92 -7.50
CA MET A 18 -1.27 -4.13 -6.92
C MET A 18 0.09 -4.80 -7.16
N SER A 19 0.18 -6.11 -6.92
CA SER A 19 1.42 -6.86 -7.17
C SER A 19 1.84 -6.81 -8.64
N GLN A 20 0.90 -6.98 -9.58
CA GLN A 20 1.15 -6.80 -11.01
C GLN A 20 1.65 -5.39 -11.34
N MET A 21 1.03 -4.37 -10.75
CA MET A 21 1.47 -2.99 -10.93
C MET A 21 2.87 -2.74 -10.38
N PHE A 22 3.23 -3.28 -9.20
CA PHE A 22 4.58 -3.11 -8.65
C PHE A 22 5.65 -3.71 -9.58
N GLU A 23 5.41 -4.88 -10.17
CA GLU A 23 6.33 -5.50 -11.12
C GLU A 23 6.58 -4.63 -12.36
N ASP A 24 5.54 -3.98 -12.89
CA ASP A 24 5.64 -3.14 -14.09
C ASP A 24 6.21 -1.74 -13.79
N LEU A 25 5.84 -1.17 -12.64
CA LEU A 25 6.13 0.23 -12.29
C LEU A 25 7.52 0.43 -11.71
N ILE A 26 8.01 -0.48 -10.84
CA ILE A 26 9.32 -0.32 -10.21
C ILE A 26 10.43 -0.17 -11.27
N PRO A 27 10.47 -1.00 -12.34
CA PRO A 27 11.45 -0.79 -13.40
C PRO A 27 11.21 0.50 -14.20
N SER A 28 9.96 0.90 -14.45
CA SER A 28 9.61 2.07 -15.27
C SER A 28 9.92 3.40 -14.57
N GLU A 29 9.46 3.56 -13.34
CA GLU A 29 9.54 4.81 -12.59
C GLU A 29 10.94 5.10 -12.06
N ASN A 30 11.75 4.06 -11.90
CA ASN A 30 13.15 4.20 -11.52
C ASN A 30 14.12 4.03 -12.70
N ALA A 31 13.63 3.77 -13.93
CA ALA A 31 14.45 3.59 -15.13
C ALA A 31 15.40 4.76 -15.44
N PHE A 32 15.09 5.96 -14.94
CA PHE A 32 15.75 7.21 -15.29
C PHE A 32 16.54 7.86 -14.13
N ASP A 33 16.86 7.13 -13.06
CA ASP A 33 17.51 7.74 -11.88
C ASP A 33 18.97 8.15 -12.10
N TYR A 34 19.32 9.26 -11.46
CA TYR A 34 20.54 10.06 -11.55
C TYR A 34 21.72 9.50 -10.70
N HIS A 35 21.49 8.41 -9.96
CA HIS A 35 22.31 8.00 -8.81
C HIS A 35 23.01 6.62 -8.87
N ASP A 36 23.15 6.00 -10.05
CA ASP A 36 23.89 4.71 -10.21
C ASP A 36 23.43 3.63 -9.20
N LYS A 37 22.12 3.53 -8.92
CA LYS A 37 21.59 2.47 -8.06
C LYS A 37 21.71 1.13 -8.78
N THR A 38 22.36 0.16 -8.14
CA THR A 38 22.55 -1.21 -8.64
C THR A 38 21.41 -2.16 -8.26
N THR A 39 20.51 -1.75 -7.37
CA THR A 39 19.40 -2.56 -6.86
C THR A 39 18.11 -1.74 -6.69
N TRP A 40 17.02 -2.24 -7.26
CA TRP A 40 15.68 -1.71 -7.06
C TRP A 40 15.10 -2.17 -5.72
N PRO A 41 14.18 -1.40 -5.10
CA PRO A 41 13.42 -1.92 -3.98
C PRO A 41 12.54 -3.08 -4.43
N THR A 42 12.28 -4.02 -3.54
CA THR A 42 11.19 -4.98 -3.69
C THR A 42 10.01 -4.46 -2.87
N LEU A 43 8.85 -4.33 -3.51
CA LEU A 43 7.59 -3.98 -2.86
C LEU A 43 6.73 -5.23 -2.75
N THR A 44 6.33 -5.59 -1.52
CA THR A 44 5.47 -6.76 -1.26
C THR A 44 4.23 -6.32 -0.50
N MET A 45 3.04 -6.62 -1.02
CA MET A 45 1.78 -6.34 -0.31
C MET A 45 1.77 -7.01 1.07
N ALA A 46 1.53 -6.22 2.12
CA ALA A 46 1.49 -6.67 3.50
C ALA A 46 0.06 -6.70 4.06
N ALA A 47 -0.75 -5.68 3.76
CA ALA A 47 -2.15 -5.64 4.15
C ALA A 47 -2.99 -4.77 3.20
N THR A 48 -4.29 -5.01 3.15
CA THR A 48 -5.26 -4.11 2.53
C THR A 48 -6.64 -4.20 3.17
N TRP A 49 -7.33 -3.07 3.30
CA TRP A 49 -8.69 -2.99 3.84
C TRP A 49 -9.40 -1.73 3.34
N VAL A 50 -10.68 -1.62 3.70
CA VAL A 50 -11.53 -0.47 3.36
C VAL A 50 -11.95 0.25 4.64
N GLN A 51 -11.82 1.58 4.65
CA GLN A 51 -12.31 2.45 5.72
C GLN A 51 -12.77 3.78 5.13
N GLU A 52 -13.97 4.25 5.50
CA GLU A 52 -14.54 5.53 5.05
C GLU A 52 -14.36 5.80 3.54
N ASP A 53 -14.84 4.86 2.72
CA ASP A 53 -14.73 4.90 1.24
C ASP A 53 -13.30 5.04 0.72
N CYS A 54 -12.29 4.69 1.52
CA CYS A 54 -10.90 4.63 1.13
C CYS A 54 -10.42 3.18 1.13
N LEU A 55 -9.66 2.81 0.11
CA LEU A 55 -8.84 1.60 0.09
C LEU A 55 -7.49 1.94 0.73
N LEU A 56 -7.18 1.28 1.84
CA LEU A 56 -5.90 1.40 2.52
C LEU A 56 -5.04 0.19 2.18
N VAL A 57 -3.78 0.43 1.86
CA VAL A 57 -2.80 -0.61 1.55
C VAL A 57 -1.54 -0.38 2.35
N VAL A 58 -0.95 -1.47 2.84
CA VAL A 58 0.38 -1.49 3.43
C VAL A 58 1.22 -2.44 2.60
N PHE A 59 2.45 -2.05 2.28
CA PHE A 59 3.44 -2.92 1.65
C PHE A 59 4.77 -2.87 2.39
N ARG A 60 5.45 -4.00 2.43
CA ARG A 60 6.84 -4.13 2.88
C ARG A 60 7.74 -3.63 1.76
N VAL A 61 8.69 -2.78 2.11
CA VAL A 61 9.74 -2.28 1.24
C VAL A 61 11.03 -2.95 1.67
N GLU A 62 11.68 -3.64 0.74
CA GLU A 62 13.02 -4.20 0.95
C GLU A 62 14.01 -3.54 0.00
N GLU A 63 15.11 -3.06 0.54
CA GLU A 63 16.18 -2.45 -0.23
C GLU A 63 17.54 -2.81 0.36
N SER A 64 18.63 -2.53 -0.35
CA SER A 64 19.99 -2.91 0.06
C SER A 64 20.39 -2.40 1.45
N ARG A 65 19.78 -1.28 1.87
CA ARG A 65 20.07 -0.59 3.14
C ARG A 65 19.22 -1.06 4.31
N GLY A 66 18.14 -1.79 4.07
CA GLY A 66 17.21 -2.22 5.11
C GLY A 66 15.80 -2.47 4.59
N GLU A 67 14.88 -2.62 5.53
CA GLU A 67 13.47 -2.89 5.25
C GLU A 67 12.57 -2.10 6.19
N THR A 68 11.36 -1.79 5.73
CA THR A 68 10.32 -1.13 6.52
C THR A 68 8.95 -1.32 5.86
N PHE A 69 7.91 -0.71 6.42
CA PHE A 69 6.55 -0.75 5.87
C PHE A 69 6.08 0.64 5.46
N VAL A 70 5.28 0.70 4.41
CA VAL A 70 4.67 1.94 3.95
C VAL A 70 3.18 1.75 3.78
N GLY A 71 2.42 2.67 4.37
CA GLY A 71 0.97 2.77 4.25
C GLY A 71 0.57 3.83 3.23
N TYR A 72 -0.43 3.51 2.41
CA TYR A 72 -1.03 4.41 1.44
C TYR A 72 -2.56 4.27 1.46
N PHE A 73 -3.28 5.33 1.11
CA PHE A 73 -4.74 5.26 0.94
C PHE A 73 -5.16 5.86 -0.40
N SER A 74 -6.24 5.33 -0.96
CA SER A 74 -6.87 5.80 -2.18
C SER A 74 -8.37 5.95 -1.95
N GLN A 75 -8.92 7.12 -2.25
CA GLN A 75 -10.36 7.32 -2.17
C GLN A 75 -11.03 6.54 -3.30
N ILE A 76 -11.99 5.69 -2.95
CA ILE A 76 -12.77 4.90 -3.90
C ILE A 76 -13.78 5.85 -4.54
N SER A 77 -13.56 6.19 -5.82
CA SER A 77 -14.51 7.02 -6.56
C SER A 77 -15.54 6.13 -7.28
N PRO A 78 -16.85 6.27 -6.99
CA PRO A 78 -17.92 5.48 -7.63
C PRO A 78 -18.04 5.69 -9.15
N THR A 79 -17.34 6.69 -9.70
CA THR A 79 -17.26 6.92 -11.14
C THR A 79 -16.44 5.86 -11.88
N TYR A 80 -15.66 5.04 -11.17
CA TYR A 80 -15.01 3.86 -11.73
C TYR A 80 -16.02 2.71 -11.80
N ILE A 81 -16.14 2.13 -13.00
CA ILE A 81 -17.16 1.16 -13.42
C ILE A 81 -17.43 0.10 -12.32
N PRO A 82 -18.70 -0.15 -11.93
CA PRO A 82 -19.04 -1.05 -10.82
C PRO A 82 -18.54 -2.49 -11.00
N ASP A 83 -18.26 -2.91 -12.23
CA ASP A 83 -17.75 -4.25 -12.53
C ASP A 83 -16.24 -4.43 -12.26
N ASN A 84 -15.50 -3.37 -11.89
CA ASN A 84 -14.05 -3.45 -11.64
C ASN A 84 -13.53 -2.35 -10.70
N ILE A 85 -14.22 -2.15 -9.58
CA ILE A 85 -13.88 -1.13 -8.57
C ILE A 85 -12.48 -1.39 -7.99
N GLU A 86 -12.04 -2.64 -7.89
CA GLU A 86 -10.69 -3.01 -7.46
C GLU A 86 -9.62 -2.41 -8.38
N PHE A 87 -9.82 -2.48 -9.70
CA PHE A 87 -8.89 -1.91 -10.67
C PHE A 87 -8.93 -0.38 -10.67
N GLY A 88 -10.12 0.22 -10.56
CA GLY A 88 -10.26 1.68 -10.48
C GLY A 88 -9.59 2.27 -9.24
N SER A 89 -9.76 1.62 -8.09
CA SER A 89 -9.19 2.07 -6.81
C SER A 89 -7.66 1.99 -6.80
N VAL A 90 -7.12 0.96 -7.45
CA VAL A 90 -5.68 0.74 -7.64
C VAL A 90 -5.09 1.69 -8.68
N GLN A 91 -5.80 2.00 -9.78
CA GLN A 91 -5.35 3.03 -10.74
C GLN A 91 -5.37 4.45 -10.17
N LEU A 92 -6.24 4.71 -9.20
CA LEU A 92 -6.28 5.97 -8.44
C LEU A 92 -5.17 6.07 -7.39
N MET A 93 -4.46 4.98 -7.10
CA MET A 93 -3.19 5.05 -6.41
C MET A 93 -2.16 5.50 -7.44
N TRP A 94 -1.85 6.80 -7.45
CA TRP A 94 -0.89 7.43 -8.37
C TRP A 94 0.44 6.65 -8.30
N SER A 95 0.62 5.72 -9.24
CA SER A 95 1.66 4.70 -9.29
C SER A 95 3.07 5.26 -9.11
N ASP A 96 3.30 6.40 -9.74
CA ASP A 96 4.57 7.12 -9.83
C ASP A 96 5.03 7.61 -8.44
N TRP A 97 4.08 7.81 -7.53
CA TRP A 97 4.34 8.26 -6.16
C TRP A 97 4.67 7.12 -5.19
N ILE A 98 4.33 5.89 -5.57
CA ILE A 98 4.50 4.67 -4.76
C ILE A 98 5.79 3.95 -5.13
N ALA A 99 6.16 3.95 -6.41
CA ALA A 99 7.31 3.20 -6.91
C ALA A 99 8.57 4.05 -7.16
N GLY A 100 8.50 5.38 -7.20
CA GLY A 100 9.64 6.23 -7.59
C GLY A 100 10.68 6.50 -6.49
N ASP A 101 11.91 6.85 -6.88
CA ASP A 101 13.05 7.05 -5.97
C ASP A 101 12.82 8.07 -4.85
N TRP A 102 12.11 9.15 -5.15
CA TRP A 102 11.73 10.19 -4.18
C TRP A 102 10.89 9.66 -3.01
N PHE A 103 10.24 8.52 -3.20
CA PHE A 103 9.44 7.86 -2.18
C PHE A 103 10.31 7.05 -1.21
N ILE A 104 11.25 6.26 -1.73
CA ILE A 104 12.16 5.43 -0.92
C ILE A 104 13.12 6.30 -0.09
N GLU A 105 13.47 7.50 -0.58
CA GLU A 105 14.34 8.41 0.18
C GLU A 105 13.71 8.98 1.46
N LYS A 106 12.38 8.95 1.59
CA LYS A 106 11.65 9.58 2.71
C LYS A 106 11.27 8.61 3.82
N ILE A 107 11.49 7.31 3.63
CA ILE A 107 11.14 6.27 4.60
C ILE A 107 12.36 5.90 5.45
N ASP A 108 12.13 5.64 6.75
CA ASP A 108 13.21 5.20 7.64
C ASP A 108 13.37 3.67 7.56
N LEU A 109 14.34 3.24 6.75
CA LEU A 109 14.70 1.83 6.56
C LEU A 109 15.35 1.19 7.79
N ASN A 110 15.67 1.97 8.84
CA ASN A 110 16.18 1.43 10.12
C ASN A 110 15.06 1.15 11.12
N ALA A 111 13.80 1.44 10.76
CA ALA A 111 12.63 1.18 11.57
C ALA A 111 11.80 0.05 10.92
N PRO A 112 12.22 -1.23 11.05
CA PRO A 112 11.65 -2.34 10.28
C PRO A 112 10.19 -2.60 10.59
N GLN A 113 9.72 -2.27 11.79
CA GLN A 113 8.32 -2.50 12.19
C GLN A 113 7.42 -1.28 11.99
N LYS A 114 7.97 -0.11 11.69
CA LYS A 114 7.20 1.12 11.55
C LYS A 114 6.47 1.15 10.22
N ILE A 115 5.22 1.61 10.22
CA ILE A 115 4.45 1.89 9.01
C ILE A 115 4.54 3.39 8.73
N HIS A 116 5.21 3.75 7.64
CA HIS A 116 5.32 5.14 7.19
C HIS A 116 4.10 5.49 6.34
N TRP A 117 3.15 6.25 6.89
CA TRP A 117 1.96 6.70 6.14
C TRP A 117 2.29 7.91 5.28
N ARG A 118 2.07 7.78 3.96
CA ARG A 118 2.45 8.82 2.99
C ARG A 118 1.52 10.03 2.98
N ASN A 119 0.25 9.80 3.25
CA ASN A 119 -0.80 10.81 3.25
C ASN A 119 -1.54 10.69 4.60
N ALA A 120 -1.88 11.82 5.21
CA ALA A 120 -2.75 11.86 6.38
C ALA A 120 -4.16 12.17 5.92
N PHE A 121 -5.12 11.34 6.33
CA PHE A 121 -6.53 11.67 6.29
C PHE A 121 -7.04 11.56 7.71
N ASP A 122 -7.39 12.69 8.32
CA ASP A 122 -7.66 12.79 9.76
C ASP A 122 -8.83 11.89 10.22
N GLU A 123 -9.64 11.40 9.29
CA GLU A 123 -10.77 10.49 9.55
C GLU A 123 -10.41 9.00 9.46
N LEU A 124 -9.19 8.64 9.00
CA LEU A 124 -8.73 7.26 8.91
C LEU A 124 -7.97 6.85 10.17
N ARG A 125 -8.17 5.60 10.61
CA ARG A 125 -7.39 4.98 11.68
C ARG A 125 -6.23 4.27 11.00
N THR A 126 -5.04 4.84 11.14
CA THR A 126 -3.81 4.33 10.53
C THR A 126 -2.91 3.73 11.60
N PRO A 127 -2.70 2.40 11.62
CA PRO A 127 -1.76 1.77 12.55
C PRO A 127 -0.35 2.32 12.42
N GLU A 128 0.33 2.62 13.53
CA GLU A 128 1.67 3.21 13.51
C GLU A 128 2.77 2.18 13.19
N ASP A 129 2.52 0.92 13.51
CA ASP A 129 3.45 -0.20 13.31
C ASP A 129 2.74 -1.51 12.97
N VAL A 130 3.51 -2.56 12.66
CA VAL A 130 2.99 -3.89 12.30
C VAL A 130 2.23 -4.54 13.45
N THR A 131 2.59 -4.27 14.71
CA THR A 131 1.88 -4.83 15.87
C THR A 131 0.47 -4.25 15.94
N GLU A 132 0.36 -2.92 15.86
CA GLU A 132 -0.93 -2.24 15.81
C GLU A 132 -1.77 -2.65 14.61
N LEU A 133 -1.13 -2.91 13.46
CA LEU A 133 -1.80 -3.40 12.25
C LEU A 133 -2.43 -4.78 12.49
N LEU A 134 -1.73 -5.69 13.16
CA LEU A 134 -2.23 -7.02 13.49
C LEU A 134 -3.37 -6.96 14.51
N ASP A 135 -3.26 -6.11 15.52
CA ASP A 135 -4.34 -5.88 16.47
C ASP A 135 -5.56 -5.30 15.77
N TYR A 136 -5.36 -4.35 14.85
CA TYR A 136 -6.45 -3.76 14.08
C TYR A 136 -7.12 -4.75 13.12
N ALA A 137 -6.34 -5.65 12.52
CA ALA A 137 -6.85 -6.72 11.67
C ALA A 137 -7.75 -7.72 12.42
N ALA A 138 -7.65 -7.80 13.75
CA ALA A 138 -8.59 -8.59 14.56
C ALA A 138 -9.96 -7.90 14.74
N GLU A 139 -10.04 -6.59 14.48
CA GLU A 139 -11.25 -5.78 14.68
C GLU A 139 -12.08 -5.61 13.39
N ILE A 140 -11.45 -5.66 12.21
CA ILE A 140 -12.09 -5.35 10.92
C ILE A 140 -11.78 -6.36 9.81
N PRO A 141 -12.62 -6.46 8.76
CA PRO A 141 -12.26 -7.20 7.56
C PRO A 141 -11.01 -6.60 6.90
N MET A 142 -9.95 -7.40 6.83
CA MET A 142 -8.67 -7.02 6.26
C MET A 142 -8.05 -8.24 5.58
N TRP A 143 -7.42 -8.02 4.44
CA TRP A 143 -6.49 -9.00 3.88
C TRP A 143 -5.11 -8.77 4.49
N LEU A 144 -4.48 -9.84 4.96
CA LEU A 144 -3.12 -9.84 5.48
C LEU A 144 -2.25 -10.79 4.67
N ASN A 145 -1.01 -10.41 4.43
CA ASN A 145 -0.03 -11.30 3.84
C ASN A 145 0.23 -12.49 4.79
N PRO A 146 0.22 -13.74 4.30
CA PRO A 146 0.50 -14.92 5.11
C PRO A 146 1.85 -14.88 5.86
N ASP A 147 2.83 -14.16 5.31
CA ASP A 147 4.17 -14.02 5.86
C ASP A 147 4.33 -12.83 6.81
N ILE A 148 3.29 -12.02 7.04
CA ILE A 148 3.41 -10.77 7.82
C ILE A 148 4.00 -10.96 9.22
N LYS A 149 3.68 -12.09 9.88
CA LYS A 149 4.21 -12.43 11.20
C LYS A 149 5.68 -12.84 11.20
N ARG A 150 6.23 -13.21 10.04
CA ARG A 150 7.65 -13.55 9.86
C ARG A 150 8.51 -12.30 9.64
N TRP A 151 7.89 -11.18 9.31
CA TRP A 151 8.55 -9.89 9.12
C TRP A 151 8.61 -9.05 10.40
N MET A 152 8.06 -9.57 11.50
CA MET A 152 8.20 -9.03 12.86
C MET A 152 9.49 -9.51 13.52
#